data_AF-A0A1G3FUF1-F1
#
_entry.id   AF-A0A1G3FUF1-F1
#
_cell.length_a   1.000
_cell.length_b   1.000
_cell.length_c   1.000
_cell.angle_alpha   90.00
_cell.angle_beta   90.00
_cell.angle_gamma   90.00
#
_symmetry.space_group_name_H-M   'P 1'
#
loop_
_entity.id
_entity.type
_entity.pdbx_description
1 polymer ?
#
loop_
_entity_poly.entity_id
_entity_poly.type
_entity_poly.pdbx_seq_one_letter_code
_entity_poly.pdbx_strand_id
1 'polypeptide(L)'
;MTNAFKAQIIGGALGLFTAFTSTVWAETPAPADVTQEDAYLDVLPKVEIPDDVQPIPGAVNEEFRNCEPSWPAGYALARSGPEARALRDIYSFVRAQNVISTRDCGCSGKVANWEGVEEIAAALRERHDVKRLGWQQTELVSAEAKKLIAIAETMCGGSF
;
A
#
# COMPACT_ATOMS: atom_id res chain seq x y z
N MET A 1 7.14 -35.17 -48.00
CA MET A 1 7.22 -36.65 -47.99
C MET A 1 8.49 -37.06 -47.27
N THR A 2 8.39 -38.17 -46.56
CA THR A 2 9.07 -38.52 -45.32
C THR A 2 10.28 -39.44 -45.51
N ASN A 3 11.11 -39.52 -44.46
CA ASN A 3 12.05 -40.61 -44.09
C ASN A 3 13.43 -40.58 -44.80
N ALA A 4 14.55 -40.93 -44.15
CA ALA A 4 14.72 -41.90 -43.07
C ALA A 4 15.93 -41.62 -42.17
N PHE A 5 15.75 -42.03 -40.92
CA PHE A 5 16.71 -42.17 -39.82
C PHE A 5 17.69 -43.32 -40.10
N LYS A 6 18.98 -43.15 -39.78
CA LYS A 6 19.90 -44.30 -39.61
C LYS A 6 20.87 -44.03 -38.47
N ALA A 7 20.57 -44.62 -37.32
CA ALA A 7 21.46 -44.71 -36.17
C ALA A 7 22.47 -45.84 -36.40
N GLN A 8 23.73 -45.62 -36.03
CA GLN A 8 24.70 -46.69 -35.83
C GLN A 8 25.46 -46.43 -34.51
N ILE A 9 25.30 -47.40 -33.61
CA ILE A 9 25.84 -47.50 -32.25
C ILE A 9 27.35 -47.78 -32.31
N ILE A 10 28.13 -47.34 -31.30
CA ILE A 10 29.16 -48.13 -30.57
C ILE A 10 29.89 -47.24 -29.54
N GLY A 11 29.79 -47.62 -28.26
CA GLY A 11 30.96 -47.80 -27.38
C GLY A 11 31.59 -46.60 -26.65
N GLY A 12 31.23 -46.45 -25.37
CA GLY A 12 32.20 -46.46 -24.26
C GLY A 12 33.01 -45.20 -23.95
N ALA A 13 32.63 -44.50 -22.88
CA ALA A 13 33.50 -44.20 -21.72
C ALA A 13 32.69 -43.42 -20.67
N LEU A 14 32.61 -43.97 -19.45
CA LEU A 14 32.15 -43.24 -18.27
C LEU A 14 33.07 -42.03 -18.04
N GLY A 15 32.57 -40.83 -18.32
CA GLY A 15 33.11 -39.57 -17.79
C GLY A 15 32.19 -39.09 -16.68
N LEU A 16 32.60 -39.26 -15.42
CA LEU A 16 31.96 -38.65 -14.27
C LEU A 16 32.04 -37.13 -14.42
N PHE A 17 30.96 -36.48 -14.82
CA PHE A 17 30.82 -35.04 -14.66
C PHE A 17 30.63 -34.75 -13.18
N THR A 18 31.69 -34.31 -12.52
CA THR A 18 31.59 -33.66 -11.22
C THR A 18 30.82 -32.37 -11.41
N ALA A 19 29.56 -32.38 -10.98
CA ALA A 19 28.76 -31.18 -10.84
C ALA A 19 29.41 -30.28 -9.78
N PHE A 20 30.15 -29.27 -10.21
CA PHE A 20 30.44 -28.13 -9.36
C PHE A 20 29.13 -27.38 -9.16
N THR A 21 28.44 -27.72 -8.08
CA THR A 21 27.39 -26.86 -7.52
C THR A 21 28.08 -25.69 -6.86
N SER A 22 28.44 -24.67 -7.64
CA SER A 22 28.62 -23.35 -7.06
C SER A 22 27.25 -22.91 -6.58
N THR A 23 27.00 -23.03 -5.28
CA THR A 23 25.98 -22.23 -4.63
C THR A 23 26.42 -20.78 -4.80
N VAL A 24 25.99 -20.13 -5.88
CA VAL A 24 25.90 -18.68 -5.91
C VAL A 24 24.83 -18.35 -4.88
N TRP A 25 25.29 -17.95 -3.70
CA TRP A 25 24.44 -17.28 -2.74
C TRP A 25 24.02 -16.00 -3.47
N ALA A 26 22.77 -15.97 -3.94
CA ALA A 26 22.17 -14.72 -4.32
C ALA A 26 22.08 -13.92 -3.02
N GLU A 27 23.06 -13.05 -2.79
CA GLU A 27 22.93 -11.97 -1.82
C GLU A 27 21.65 -11.24 -2.21
N THR A 28 20.59 -11.42 -1.42
CA THR A 28 19.42 -10.56 -1.52
C THR A 28 19.98 -9.15 -1.36
N PRO A 29 19.81 -8.25 -2.35
CA PRO A 29 20.26 -6.88 -2.20
C PRO A 29 19.67 -6.36 -0.89
N ALA A 30 20.51 -5.75 -0.05
CA ALA A 30 20.04 -5.08 1.16
C ALA A 30 18.81 -4.23 0.79
N PRO A 31 17.76 -4.19 1.64
CA PRO A 31 16.56 -3.43 1.33
C PRO A 31 16.98 -2.02 0.94
N ALA A 32 16.41 -1.53 -0.16
CA ALA A 32 16.64 -0.17 -0.60
C ALA A 32 16.30 0.78 0.56
N ASP A 33 17.37 1.26 1.18
CA ASP A 33 17.51 2.48 1.95
C ASP A 33 16.31 2.90 2.81
N VAL A 34 16.34 2.53 4.10
CA VAL A 34 15.42 3.03 5.14
C VAL A 34 15.32 4.56 5.11
N THR A 35 16.38 5.26 4.69
CA THR A 35 16.37 6.73 4.60
C THR A 35 15.48 7.25 3.47
N GLN A 36 15.27 6.47 2.40
CA GLN A 36 14.35 6.82 1.31
C GLN A 36 12.89 6.67 1.73
N GLU A 37 12.58 5.63 2.51
CA GLU A 37 11.24 5.43 3.08
C GLU A 37 10.90 6.54 4.08
N ASP A 38 11.82 6.86 5.01
CA ASP A 38 11.64 7.93 5.99
C ASP A 38 11.44 9.29 5.32
N ALA A 39 12.26 9.62 4.33
CA ALA A 39 12.13 10.86 3.57
C ALA A 39 10.81 10.94 2.79
N TYR A 40 10.27 9.82 2.33
CA TYR A 40 8.96 9.78 1.66
C TYR A 40 7.82 10.02 2.64
N LEU A 41 7.87 9.38 3.82
CA LEU A 41 6.86 9.51 4.86
C LEU A 41 6.85 10.89 5.55
N ASP A 42 7.90 11.70 5.37
CA ASP A 42 7.90 13.11 5.80
C ASP A 42 6.91 13.99 5.03
N VAL A 43 6.39 13.55 3.88
CA VAL A 43 5.28 14.24 3.19
C VAL A 43 3.95 14.03 3.91
N LEU A 44 3.83 12.95 4.68
CA LEU A 44 2.60 12.61 5.36
C LEU A 44 2.48 13.40 6.66
N PRO A 45 1.31 13.99 6.96
CA PRO A 45 1.05 14.56 8.27
C PRO A 45 1.30 13.51 9.35
N LYS A 46 2.11 13.85 10.36
CA LYS A 46 2.43 12.92 11.45
C LYS A 46 1.15 12.58 12.23
N VAL A 47 0.99 11.30 12.56
CA VAL A 47 -0.16 10.78 13.31
C VAL A 47 0.31 10.48 14.73
N GLU A 48 -0.32 11.11 15.72
CA GLU A 48 -0.15 10.72 17.11
C GLU A 48 -0.92 9.42 17.36
N ILE A 49 -0.19 8.32 17.50
CA ILE A 49 -0.76 7.01 17.81
C ILE A 49 -0.75 6.85 19.34
N PRO A 50 -1.88 6.48 19.97
CA PRO A 50 -1.90 6.18 21.41
C PRO A 50 -0.94 5.04 21.76
N ASP A 51 -0.19 5.17 22.85
CA ASP A 51 0.75 4.13 23.32
C ASP A 51 0.04 2.80 23.63
N ASP A 52 -1.22 2.85 24.07
CA ASP A 52 -2.07 1.70 24.32
C ASP A 52 -3.31 1.73 23.41
N VAL A 53 -3.26 0.95 22.33
CA VAL A 53 -4.37 0.81 21.38
C VAL A 53 -5.38 -0.20 21.91
N GLN A 54 -6.36 0.30 22.66
CA GLN A 54 -7.49 -0.48 23.16
C GLN A 54 -8.79 -0.14 22.43
N PRO A 55 -9.75 -1.09 22.35
CA PRO A 55 -11.10 -0.80 21.90
C PRO A 55 -11.74 0.31 22.73
N ILE A 56 -12.43 1.23 22.05
CA ILE A 56 -13.18 2.31 22.68
C ILE A 56 -14.46 1.70 23.29
N PRO A 57 -14.67 1.79 24.62
CA PRO A 57 -15.86 1.25 25.24
C PRO A 57 -17.15 1.86 24.66
N GLY A 58 -18.02 1.02 24.12
CA GLY A 58 -19.31 1.44 23.56
C GLY A 58 -19.23 2.12 22.18
N ALA A 59 -18.09 2.07 21.49
CA ALA A 59 -18.00 2.57 20.12
C ALA A 59 -18.97 1.82 19.19
N VAL A 60 -19.68 2.58 18.35
CA VAL A 60 -20.50 2.04 17.27
C VAL A 60 -19.72 2.23 15.99
N ASN A 61 -19.18 1.13 15.48
CA ASN A 61 -18.40 1.13 14.25
C ASN A 61 -19.33 1.12 13.02
N GLU A 62 -19.24 2.16 12.19
CA GLU A 62 -19.97 2.25 10.92
C GLU A 62 -19.02 1.97 9.76
N GLU A 63 -19.29 0.99 8.90
CA GLU A 63 -18.37 0.72 7.78
C GLU A 63 -18.39 1.88 6.78
N PHE A 64 -17.22 2.30 6.30
CA PHE A 64 -17.15 3.48 5.42
C PHE A 64 -17.98 3.37 4.14
N ARG A 65 -18.22 2.15 3.63
CA ARG A 65 -19.10 1.91 2.48
C ARG A 65 -20.54 2.40 2.73
N ASN A 66 -21.00 2.37 3.98
CA ASN A 66 -22.33 2.82 4.37
C ASN A 66 -22.39 4.35 4.53
N CYS A 67 -21.24 5.04 4.54
CA CYS A 67 -21.15 6.50 4.59
C CYS A 67 -21.26 7.19 3.22
N GLU A 68 -21.63 6.46 2.15
CA GLU A 68 -21.74 6.98 0.78
C GLU A 68 -22.49 8.31 0.67
N PRO A 69 -23.63 8.53 1.36
CA PRO A 69 -24.35 9.81 1.29
C PRO A 69 -23.56 11.01 1.80
N SER A 70 -22.52 10.78 2.61
CA SER A 70 -21.70 11.82 3.23
C SER A 70 -20.31 11.94 2.59
N TRP A 71 -19.96 11.12 1.59
CA TRP A 71 -18.64 11.17 0.99
C TRP A 71 -18.33 12.54 0.38
N PRO A 72 -17.07 13.01 0.50
CA PRO A 72 -16.70 14.28 -0.09
C PRO A 72 -16.76 14.17 -1.62
N ALA A 73 -17.12 15.27 -2.28
CA ALA A 73 -17.23 15.32 -3.73
C ALA A 73 -15.93 14.86 -4.43
N GLY A 74 -14.77 15.22 -3.87
CA GLY A 74 -13.47 14.76 -4.35
C GLY A 74 -13.31 13.24 -4.33
N TYR A 75 -13.76 12.57 -3.26
CA TYR A 75 -13.72 11.10 -3.20
C TYR A 75 -14.66 10.47 -4.24
N ALA A 76 -15.87 11.02 -4.39
CA ALA A 76 -16.83 10.54 -5.38
C ALA A 76 -16.23 10.57 -6.81
N LEU A 77 -15.51 11.65 -7.15
CA LEU A 77 -14.79 11.78 -8.42
C LEU A 77 -13.60 10.81 -8.51
N ALA A 78 -12.83 10.68 -7.42
CA ALA A 78 -11.66 9.80 -7.33
C ALA A 78 -11.98 8.30 -7.39
N ARG A 79 -13.25 7.89 -7.45
CA ARG A 79 -13.64 6.50 -7.74
C ARG A 79 -13.32 6.07 -9.17
N SER A 80 -13.08 7.01 -10.08
CA SER A 80 -12.83 6.75 -11.50
C SER A 80 -11.79 7.70 -12.09
N GLY A 81 -11.22 7.34 -13.24
CA GLY A 81 -10.22 8.16 -13.93
C GLY A 81 -8.77 7.74 -13.68
N PRO A 82 -7.82 8.47 -14.28
CA PRO A 82 -6.41 8.06 -14.37
C PRO A 82 -5.68 8.03 -13.03
N GLU A 83 -6.07 8.88 -12.06
CA GLU A 83 -5.45 8.95 -10.73
C GLU A 83 -6.32 8.29 -9.65
N ALA A 84 -7.40 7.60 -10.02
CA ALA A 84 -8.40 7.07 -9.09
C ALA A 84 -7.80 6.15 -8.02
N ARG A 85 -6.81 5.33 -8.38
CA ARG A 85 -6.14 4.46 -7.41
C ARG A 85 -5.33 5.29 -6.41
N ALA A 86 -4.47 6.18 -6.91
CA ALA A 86 -3.60 7.00 -6.10
C ALA A 86 -4.37 7.87 -5.09
N LEU A 87 -5.41 8.56 -5.54
CA LEU A 87 -6.24 9.42 -4.68
C LEU A 87 -7.01 8.61 -3.62
N ARG A 88 -7.41 7.37 -3.92
CA ARG A 88 -8.02 6.49 -2.91
C ARG A 88 -7.02 5.93 -1.91
N ASP A 89 -5.77 5.67 -2.31
CA ASP A 89 -4.71 5.28 -1.39
C ASP A 89 -4.42 6.41 -0.39
N ILE A 90 -4.30 7.66 -0.88
CA ILE A 90 -4.12 8.85 -0.03
C ILE A 90 -5.34 9.06 0.87
N TYR A 91 -6.56 9.00 0.32
CA TYR A 91 -7.75 9.20 1.14
C TYR A 91 -7.90 8.13 2.22
N SER A 92 -7.47 6.89 1.97
CA SER A 92 -7.45 5.82 2.98
C SER A 92 -6.55 6.16 4.17
N PHE A 93 -5.40 6.79 3.92
CA PHE A 93 -4.53 7.32 4.97
C PHE A 93 -5.23 8.42 5.77
N VAL A 94 -5.75 9.45 5.08
CA VAL A 94 -6.37 10.63 5.70
C VAL A 94 -7.56 10.26 6.58
N ARG A 95 -8.44 9.36 6.13
CA ARG A 95 -9.58 8.90 6.96
C ARG A 95 -9.15 8.09 8.19
N ALA A 96 -8.12 7.26 8.08
CA ALA A 96 -7.63 6.47 9.20
C ALA A 96 -6.99 7.38 10.26
N GLN A 97 -6.21 8.36 9.83
CA GLN A 97 -5.69 9.41 10.70
C GLN A 97 -6.82 10.19 11.39
N ASN A 98 -7.89 10.54 10.67
CA ASN A 98 -9.01 11.28 11.25
C ASN A 98 -9.72 10.47 12.33
N VAL A 99 -9.96 9.17 12.12
CA VAL A 99 -10.57 8.30 13.15
C VAL A 99 -9.67 8.16 14.38
N ILE A 100 -8.36 7.97 14.18
CA ILE A 100 -7.42 7.84 15.32
C ILE A 100 -7.40 9.12 16.16
N SER A 101 -7.32 10.29 15.50
CA SER A 101 -7.23 11.58 16.19
C SER A 101 -8.54 12.00 16.87
N THR A 102 -9.68 11.79 16.20
CA THR A 102 -11.00 12.17 16.74
C THR A 102 -11.59 11.11 17.66
N ARG A 103 -11.09 9.87 17.59
CA ARG A 103 -11.65 8.68 18.25
C ARG A 103 -13.10 8.40 17.87
N ASP A 104 -13.54 8.85 16.69
CA ASP A 104 -14.90 8.66 16.18
C ASP A 104 -14.95 7.52 15.15
N CYS A 105 -15.68 6.45 15.49
CA CYS A 105 -15.83 5.25 14.67
C CYS A 105 -17.03 5.29 13.71
N GLY A 106 -17.83 6.36 13.76
CA GLY A 106 -18.97 6.59 12.87
C GLY A 106 -18.58 7.27 11.57
N CYS A 107 -19.58 7.61 10.74
CA CYS A 107 -19.34 8.32 9.49
C CYS A 107 -18.71 9.71 9.68
N SER A 108 -19.00 10.42 10.78
CA SER A 108 -18.37 11.71 11.08
C SER A 108 -16.85 11.59 11.28
N GLY A 109 -16.36 10.49 11.82
CA GLY A 109 -14.93 10.22 11.94
C GLY A 109 -14.33 9.61 10.67
N LYS A 110 -15.04 8.72 9.97
CA LYS A 110 -14.52 8.02 8.78
C LYS A 110 -14.59 8.85 7.50
N VAL A 111 -15.41 9.89 7.46
CA VAL A 111 -15.45 10.86 6.36
C VAL A 111 -14.55 12.03 6.74
N ALA A 112 -13.36 12.05 6.15
CA ALA A 112 -12.41 13.13 6.36
C ALA A 112 -12.51 14.22 5.27
N ASN A 113 -12.01 15.42 5.57
CA ASN A 113 -11.93 16.49 4.58
C ASN A 113 -11.02 16.07 3.40
N TRP A 114 -11.45 16.43 2.19
CA TRP A 114 -10.71 16.14 0.96
C TRP A 114 -9.44 16.98 0.81
N GLU A 115 -9.36 18.14 1.45
CA GLU A 115 -8.22 19.05 1.39
C GLU A 115 -6.88 18.36 1.71
N GLY A 116 -6.84 17.53 2.76
CA GLY A 116 -5.63 16.76 3.10
C GLY A 116 -5.19 15.77 2.00
N VAL A 117 -6.13 15.30 1.17
CA VAL A 117 -5.79 14.49 -0.01
C VAL A 117 -5.10 15.34 -1.07
N GLU A 118 -5.59 16.56 -1.29
CA GLU A 118 -5.03 17.47 -2.29
C GLU A 118 -3.63 17.92 -1.91
N GLU A 119 -3.39 18.23 -0.62
CA GLU A 119 -2.07 18.57 -0.09
C GLU A 119 -1.06 17.45 -0.28
N ILE A 120 -1.38 16.23 0.18
CA ILE A 120 -0.50 15.07 0.02
C ILE A 120 -0.29 14.76 -1.47
N ALA A 121 -1.33 14.83 -2.29
CA ALA A 121 -1.21 14.58 -3.72
C ALA A 121 -0.32 15.63 -4.42
N ALA A 122 -0.41 16.91 -4.05
CA ALA A 122 0.44 17.96 -4.58
C ALA A 122 1.92 17.71 -4.22
N ALA A 123 2.20 17.41 -2.96
CA ALA A 123 3.56 17.16 -2.50
C ALA A 123 4.17 15.87 -3.11
N LEU A 124 3.37 14.82 -3.32
CA LEU A 124 3.83 13.62 -4.03
C LEU A 124 4.12 13.91 -5.51
N ARG A 125 3.30 14.73 -6.17
CA ARG A 125 3.56 15.12 -7.57
C ARG A 125 4.85 15.90 -7.71
N GLU A 126 5.11 16.83 -6.79
CA GLU A 126 6.35 17.60 -6.74
C GLU A 126 7.56 16.70 -6.50
N ARG A 127 7.50 15.83 -5.48
CA ARG A 127 8.58 14.90 -5.13
C ARG A 127 8.97 13.98 -6.29
N HIS A 128 7.98 13.47 -7.02
CA HIS A 128 8.22 12.52 -8.11
C HIS A 128 8.37 13.19 -9.48
N ASP A 129 8.24 14.52 -9.56
CA ASP A 129 8.20 15.29 -10.81
C ASP A 129 7.20 14.73 -11.84
N VAL A 130 5.97 14.46 -11.38
CA VAL A 130 4.91 13.91 -12.22
C VAL A 130 3.67 14.80 -12.23
N LYS A 131 3.03 14.90 -13.40
CA LYS A 131 1.74 15.61 -13.54
C LYS A 131 0.56 14.82 -12.99
N ARG A 132 0.67 13.49 -12.94
CA ARG A 132 -0.38 12.58 -12.48
C ARG A 132 0.23 11.47 -11.64
N LEU A 133 -0.43 11.14 -10.54
CA LEU A 133 -0.05 10.06 -9.65
C LEU A 133 -0.59 8.72 -10.16
N GLY A 134 0.30 7.74 -10.25
CA GLY A 134 -0.03 6.33 -10.37
C GLY A 134 0.02 5.63 -9.02
N TRP A 135 -0.27 4.33 -9.02
CA TRP A 135 -0.22 3.50 -7.82
C TRP A 135 1.19 3.39 -7.25
N GLN A 136 2.22 3.42 -8.09
CA GLN A 136 3.62 3.35 -7.67
C GLN A 136 4.00 4.55 -6.79
N GLN A 137 3.53 5.75 -7.14
CA GLN A 137 3.82 6.96 -6.37
C GLN A 137 3.08 7.02 -5.04
N THR A 138 2.09 6.16 -4.80
CA THR A 138 1.30 6.12 -3.55
C THR A 138 1.42 4.79 -2.81
N GLU A 139 2.35 3.91 -3.19
CA GLU A 139 2.50 2.58 -2.60
C GLU A 139 2.80 2.66 -1.10
N LEU A 140 3.76 3.51 -0.72
CA LEU A 140 4.14 3.72 0.67
C LEU A 140 3.02 4.40 1.47
N VAL A 141 2.25 5.33 0.86
CA VAL A 141 1.05 5.89 1.51
C VAL A 141 0.01 4.79 1.76
N SER A 142 -0.21 3.90 0.80
CA SER A 142 -1.13 2.77 0.94
C SER A 142 -0.68 1.80 2.03
N ALA A 143 0.64 1.55 2.14
CA ALA A 143 1.21 0.73 3.19
C ALA A 143 1.01 1.36 4.57
N GLU A 144 1.23 2.67 4.69
CA GLU A 144 1.02 3.39 5.94
C GLU A 144 -0.46 3.47 6.33
N ALA A 145 -1.33 3.73 5.36
CA ALA A 145 -2.78 3.67 5.55
C ALA A 145 -3.22 2.33 6.15
N LYS A 146 -2.69 1.20 5.65
CA LYS A 146 -3.03 -0.13 6.21
C LYS A 146 -2.65 -0.27 7.69
N LYS A 147 -1.53 0.30 8.12
CA LYS A 147 -1.12 0.28 9.54
C LYS A 147 -2.11 1.09 10.39
N LEU A 148 -2.44 2.31 9.95
CA LEU A 148 -3.41 3.16 10.64
C LEU A 148 -4.81 2.54 10.66
N ILE A 149 -5.22 1.90 9.57
CA ILE A 149 -6.49 1.19 9.49
C ILE A 149 -6.54 0.08 10.53
N ALA A 150 -5.49 -0.74 10.68
CA ALA A 150 -5.45 -1.79 11.70
C ALA A 150 -5.58 -1.23 13.13
N ILE A 151 -4.98 -0.07 13.39
CA ILE A 151 -5.14 0.66 14.67
C ILE A 151 -6.59 1.11 14.83
N ALA A 152 -7.18 1.73 13.81
CA ALA A 152 -8.56 2.19 13.83
C ALA A 152 -9.55 1.02 14.01
N GLU A 153 -9.34 -0.12 13.36
CA GLU A 153 -10.16 -1.33 13.53
C GLU A 153 -10.07 -1.88 14.96
N THR A 154 -8.88 -1.84 15.56
CA THR A 154 -8.69 -2.23 16.97
C THR A 154 -9.43 -1.27 17.90
N MET A 155 -9.31 0.04 17.67
CA MET A 155 -10.03 1.06 18.45
C MET A 155 -11.55 0.95 18.29
N CYS A 156 -12.03 0.67 17.09
CA CYS A 156 -13.45 0.64 16.76
C CYS A 156 -14.11 -0.73 16.95
N GLY A 157 -13.33 -1.80 17.16
CA GLY A 157 -13.84 -3.15 17.38
C GLY A 157 -14.50 -3.77 16.14
N GLY A 158 -14.05 -3.43 14.94
CA GLY A 158 -14.64 -3.94 13.69
C GLY A 158 -13.98 -3.42 12.42
N SER A 159 -14.51 -3.83 11.27
CA SER A 159 -14.03 -3.45 9.93
C SER A 159 -14.08 -1.95 9.67
N PHE A 160 -13.08 -1.43 8.96
CA PHE A 160 -12.95 -0.01 8.69
C PHE A 160 -13.74 0.53 7.49
#